data_AF-A0A6J1P7B3-F1
#
_entry.id   AF-A0A6J1P7B3-F1
#
_cell.length_a   1.000
_cell.length_b   1.000
_cell.length_c   1.000
_cell.angle_alpha   90.00
_cell.angle_beta   90.00
_cell.angle_gamma   90.00
#
_symmetry.space_group_name_H-M   'P 1'
#
loop_
_entity.id
_entity.type
_entity.pdbx_description
1 polymer ?
#
loop_
_entity_poly.entity_id
_entity_poly.type
_entity_poly.pdbx_seq_one_letter_code
_entity_poly.pdbx_strand_id
1 'polypeptide(L)'
;MDADDWCNEDGAAAGDLHEQAKSAELEEIGDMLEPPTKVAKIFIPYAMRAKKVDMKLLKHTTWKMLTEHTPLGHKEDVTPTTFATIYNRLPNKLSPSMREALSVPLALLSILHTANEKGLILEKRDDLKDFDILGLIKN
;
A
#
# COMPACT_ATOMS: atom_id res chain seq x y z
N MET A 1 -66.86 13.83 57.04
CA MET A 1 -65.75 14.63 57.59
C MET A 1 -65.30 13.82 58.78
N ASP A 2 -64.32 12.95 58.54
CA ASP A 2 -63.74 11.96 59.45
C ASP A 2 -62.34 11.70 58.89
N ALA A 3 -61.24 11.51 59.61
CA ALA A 3 -60.94 11.41 61.02
C ALA A 3 -59.44 11.75 61.18
N ASP A 4 -59.05 12.29 62.33
CA ASP A 4 -57.65 12.39 62.75
C ASP A 4 -57.10 11.04 63.22
N ASP A 5 -55.77 10.95 63.13
CA ASP A 5 -54.84 10.24 64.03
C ASP A 5 -54.51 8.75 63.77
N TRP A 6 -53.29 8.51 63.26
CA TRP A 6 -52.33 7.65 63.95
C TRP A 6 -50.89 7.85 63.42
N CYS A 7 -50.01 8.33 64.29
CA CYS A 7 -48.56 8.28 64.14
C CYS A 7 -48.05 6.86 64.47
N ASN A 8 -47.12 6.29 63.68
CA ASN A 8 -45.99 5.57 64.29
C ASN A 8 -44.75 5.49 63.40
N GLU A 9 -43.64 5.74 64.09
CA GLU A 9 -42.22 5.62 63.77
C GLU A 9 -41.79 4.18 63.39
N ASP A 10 -40.61 4.10 62.77
CA ASP A 10 -39.74 2.93 62.63
C ASP A 10 -40.12 1.77 61.67
N GLY A 11 -39.35 1.73 60.57
CA GLY A 11 -39.25 0.59 59.65
C GLY A 11 -37.92 0.63 58.89
N ALA A 12 -36.82 0.88 59.60
CA ALA A 12 -35.46 0.77 59.06
C ALA A 12 -35.12 -0.69 58.72
N ALA A 13 -34.30 -0.85 57.68
CA ALA A 13 -33.46 -2.01 57.38
C ALA A 13 -34.12 -3.28 56.77
N ALA A 14 -34.37 -3.29 55.46
CA ALA A 14 -34.50 -4.55 54.71
C ALA A 14 -34.16 -4.46 53.20
N GLY A 15 -33.27 -3.56 52.79
CA GLY A 15 -32.92 -3.42 51.37
C GLY A 15 -31.51 -2.95 51.15
N ASP A 16 -30.51 -3.76 51.50
CA ASP A 16 -29.11 -3.48 51.10
C ASP A 16 -28.13 -4.66 51.19
N LEU A 17 -28.55 -5.87 51.56
CA LEU A 17 -27.64 -7.03 51.70
C LEU A 17 -27.37 -7.78 50.37
N HIS A 18 -28.26 -7.66 49.39
CA HIS A 18 -28.16 -8.43 48.13
C HIS A 18 -27.29 -7.74 47.05
N GLU A 19 -27.23 -6.41 47.02
CA GLU A 19 -26.34 -5.68 46.09
C GLU A 19 -24.86 -5.72 46.51
N GLN A 20 -24.58 -5.66 47.81
CA GLN A 20 -23.21 -5.72 48.32
C GLN A 20 -22.53 -7.07 48.03
N ALA A 21 -23.28 -8.18 48.13
CA ALA A 21 -22.73 -9.52 47.87
C ALA A 21 -22.38 -9.74 46.38
N LYS A 22 -23.21 -9.25 45.46
CA LYS A 22 -22.99 -9.39 44.01
C LYS A 22 -21.83 -8.54 43.51
N SER A 23 -21.59 -7.41 44.17
CA SER A 23 -20.47 -6.50 43.87
C SER A 23 -19.15 -7.08 44.36
N ALA A 24 -19.14 -7.64 45.57
CA ALA A 24 -17.96 -8.30 46.16
C ALA A 24 -17.55 -9.56 45.39
N GLU A 25 -18.50 -10.41 44.96
CA GLU A 25 -18.21 -11.60 44.15
C GLU A 25 -17.66 -11.24 42.75
N LEU A 26 -18.08 -10.12 42.16
CA LEU A 26 -17.55 -9.65 40.86
C LEU A 26 -16.13 -9.07 40.99
N GLU A 27 -15.84 -8.37 42.09
CA GLU A 27 -14.49 -7.89 42.40
C GLU A 27 -13.53 -9.04 42.70
N GLU A 28 -13.98 -10.07 43.44
CA GLU A 28 -13.16 -11.24 43.81
C GLU A 28 -12.82 -12.12 42.59
N ILE A 29 -13.75 -12.31 41.65
CA ILE A 29 -13.48 -13.05 40.40
C ILE A 29 -12.57 -12.24 39.46
N GLY A 30 -12.64 -10.91 39.50
CA GLY A 30 -11.80 -10.03 38.70
C GLY A 30 -10.32 -10.04 39.09
N ASP A 31 -10.03 -10.26 40.38
CA ASP A 31 -8.67 -10.22 40.93
C ASP A 31 -7.92 -11.58 40.81
N MET A 32 -8.66 -12.67 40.58
CA MET A 32 -8.10 -14.02 40.38
C MET A 32 -7.77 -14.38 38.91
N LEU A 33 -8.03 -13.47 37.98
CA LEU A 33 -7.79 -13.68 36.54
C LEU A 33 -6.69 -12.75 36.03
N GLU A 34 -5.63 -13.32 35.46
CA GLU A 34 -4.61 -12.52 34.78
C GLU A 34 -5.25 -11.71 33.63
N PRO A 35 -4.97 -10.40 33.53
CA PRO A 35 -5.53 -9.57 32.48
C PRO A 35 -5.07 -10.09 31.11
N PRO A 36 -5.95 -10.11 30.08
CA PRO A 36 -5.58 -10.53 28.74
C PRO A 36 -4.36 -9.76 28.21
N THR A 37 -3.46 -10.47 27.53
CA THR A 37 -2.24 -9.89 26.98
C THR A 37 -2.58 -8.77 25.99
N LYS A 38 -2.20 -7.53 26.31
CA LYS A 38 -2.39 -6.38 25.42
C LYS A 38 -1.37 -6.44 24.29
N VAL A 39 -1.84 -6.65 23.06
CA VAL A 39 -0.98 -6.57 21.87
C VAL A 39 -0.58 -5.11 21.64
N ALA A 40 0.71 -4.88 21.41
CA ALA A 40 1.22 -3.54 21.12
C ALA A 40 0.61 -2.99 19.82
N LYS A 41 0.20 -1.71 19.82
CA LYS A 41 -0.24 -1.03 18.60
C LYS A 41 0.98 -0.82 17.69
N ILE A 42 1.03 -1.57 16.59
CA ILE A 42 2.08 -1.42 15.58
C ILE A 42 1.69 -0.24 14.68
N PHE A 43 2.53 0.80 14.64
CA PHE A 43 2.39 1.86 13.64
C PHE A 43 3.10 1.42 12.36
N ILE A 44 2.33 1.17 11.31
CA ILE A 44 2.87 0.90 9.97
C ILE A 44 2.83 2.22 9.19
N PRO A 45 3.96 2.93 9.00
CA PRO A 45 3.96 4.16 8.25
C PRO A 45 3.54 3.90 6.80
N TYR A 46 2.55 4.65 6.33
CA TYR A 46 2.11 4.65 4.93
C TYR A 46 2.24 6.05 4.33
N ALA A 47 2.33 6.13 3.01
CA ALA A 47 2.37 7.41 2.33
C ALA A 47 1.01 8.13 2.44
N MET A 48 0.97 9.27 3.13
CA MET A 48 -0.25 10.08 3.25
C MET A 48 -0.49 10.99 2.03
N ARG A 49 0.52 11.12 1.15
CA ARG A 49 0.45 11.96 -0.06
C ARG A 49 0.71 11.12 -1.29
N ALA A 50 -0.07 11.38 -2.34
CA ALA A 50 0.16 10.81 -3.65
C ALA A 50 1.53 11.24 -4.19
N LYS A 51 2.24 10.29 -4.81
CA LYS A 51 3.51 10.55 -5.49
C LYS A 51 3.21 11.03 -6.91
N LYS A 52 3.73 12.20 -7.29
CA LYS A 52 3.60 12.73 -8.65
C LYS A 52 4.76 12.22 -9.50
N VAL A 53 4.44 11.49 -10.57
CA VAL A 53 5.41 10.95 -11.53
C VAL A 53 5.08 11.50 -12.91
N ASP A 54 6.08 12.04 -13.61
CA ASP A 54 5.93 12.43 -15.01
C ASP A 54 6.04 11.21 -15.93
N MET A 55 4.88 10.62 -16.25
CA MET A 55 4.81 9.46 -17.15
C MET A 55 5.23 9.80 -18.58
N LYS A 56 5.05 11.05 -19.04
CA LYS A 56 5.47 11.44 -20.40
C LYS A 56 6.99 11.42 -20.49
N LEU A 57 7.66 12.00 -19.51
CA LEU A 57 9.12 11.98 -19.42
C LEU A 57 9.64 10.54 -19.32
N LEU A 58 9.05 9.72 -18.45
CA LEU A 58 9.50 8.33 -18.27
C LEU A 58 9.40 7.50 -19.55
N LYS A 59 8.27 7.59 -20.26
CA LYS A 59 8.10 6.93 -21.57
C LYS A 59 9.08 7.47 -22.61
N HIS A 60 9.26 8.78 -22.68
CA HIS A 60 10.19 9.39 -23.64
C HIS A 60 11.63 8.94 -23.39
N THR A 61 12.09 8.93 -22.14
CA THR A 61 13.41 8.42 -21.76
C THR A 61 13.56 6.95 -22.08
N THR A 62 12.54 6.13 -21.79
CA THR A 62 12.51 4.69 -22.13
C THR A 62 12.67 4.49 -23.64
N TRP A 63 11.86 5.20 -24.44
CA TRP A 63 11.92 5.12 -25.90
C TRP A 63 13.28 5.55 -26.46
N LYS A 64 13.82 6.67 -25.97
CA LYS A 64 15.14 7.16 -26.38
C LYS A 64 16.26 6.14 -26.11
N MET A 65 16.17 5.37 -25.03
CA MET A 65 17.16 4.32 -24.75
C MET A 65 16.99 3.10 -25.66
N LEU A 66 15.75 2.77 -26.03
CA LEU A 66 15.47 1.68 -26.97
C LEU A 66 15.95 2.00 -28.39
N THR A 67 15.97 3.28 -28.77
CA THR A 67 16.33 3.75 -30.11
C THR A 67 17.68 4.45 -30.18
N GLU A 68 18.52 4.33 -29.14
CA GLU A 68 19.79 5.08 -28.98
C GLU A 68 20.78 4.84 -30.14
N HIS A 69 20.70 3.67 -30.78
CA HIS A 69 21.55 3.30 -31.92
C HIS A 69 20.96 3.65 -33.29
N THR A 70 19.81 4.32 -33.35
CA THR A 70 19.22 4.75 -34.62
C THR A 70 20.03 5.92 -35.19
N PRO A 71 20.58 5.82 -36.42
CA PRO A 71 21.25 6.95 -37.06
C PRO A 71 20.26 8.09 -37.36
N LEU A 72 20.75 9.33 -37.27
CA LEU A 72 19.98 10.53 -37.58
C LEU A 72 19.37 10.44 -38.98
N GLY A 73 18.07 10.77 -39.09
CA GLY A 73 17.33 10.73 -40.35
C GLY A 73 16.82 9.34 -40.77
N HIS A 74 17.11 8.28 -40.02
CA HIS A 74 16.56 6.95 -40.26
C HIS A 74 15.33 6.68 -39.39
N LYS A 75 14.50 5.74 -39.83
CA LYS A 75 13.34 5.26 -39.06
C LYS A 75 13.84 4.67 -37.74
N GLU A 76 13.23 5.11 -36.64
CA GLU A 76 13.51 4.64 -35.27
C GLU A 76 13.61 3.11 -35.24
N ASP A 77 14.80 2.61 -34.89
CA ASP A 77 15.10 1.19 -34.83
C ASP A 77 15.32 0.80 -33.37
N VAL A 78 14.55 -0.17 -32.91
CA VAL A 78 14.60 -0.64 -31.54
C VAL A 78 15.73 -1.65 -31.42
N THR A 79 16.69 -1.37 -30.55
CA THR A 79 17.76 -2.31 -30.22
C THR A 79 17.20 -3.38 -29.28
N PRO A 80 17.26 -4.68 -29.64
CA PRO A 80 16.86 -5.77 -28.75
C PRO A 80 17.52 -5.66 -27.38
N THR A 81 16.73 -5.71 -26.31
CA THR A 81 17.23 -5.58 -24.95
C THR A 81 16.28 -6.26 -23.95
N THR A 82 16.58 -6.16 -22.66
CA THR A 82 15.75 -6.73 -21.60
C THR A 82 15.19 -5.64 -20.69
N PHE A 83 14.09 -5.95 -20.00
CA PHE A 83 13.53 -5.03 -19.02
C PHE A 83 14.52 -4.71 -17.90
N ALA A 84 15.25 -5.70 -17.37
CA ALA A 84 16.27 -5.45 -16.35
C ALA A 84 17.36 -4.47 -16.85
N THR A 85 17.78 -4.60 -18.11
CA THR A 85 18.79 -3.71 -18.71
C THR A 85 18.29 -2.27 -18.76
N ILE A 86 17.04 -2.07 -19.20
CA ILE A 86 16.42 -0.73 -19.22
C ILE A 86 16.23 -0.20 -17.80
N TYR A 87 15.71 -1.01 -16.88
CA TYR A 87 15.45 -0.63 -15.50
C TYR A 87 16.72 -0.16 -14.77
N ASN A 88 17.84 -0.87 -14.96
CA ASN A 88 19.12 -0.50 -14.35
C ASN A 88 19.72 0.78 -14.94
N ARG A 89 19.37 1.15 -16.18
CA ARG A 89 19.87 2.36 -16.85
C ARG A 89 18.97 3.58 -16.60
N LEU A 90 17.66 3.37 -16.40
CA LEU A 90 16.66 4.43 -16.19
C LEU A 90 17.07 5.46 -15.11
N PRO A 91 17.49 5.06 -13.88
CA PRO A 91 17.90 5.99 -12.83
C PRO A 91 18.93 7.04 -13.26
N ASN A 92 19.86 6.67 -14.15
CA ASN A 92 20.95 7.52 -14.61
C ASN A 92 20.51 8.56 -15.66
N LYS A 93 19.31 8.38 -16.24
CA LYS A 93 18.75 9.25 -17.27
C LYS A 93 17.58 10.11 -16.77
N LEU A 94 17.17 9.93 -15.51
CA LEU A 94 16.06 10.64 -14.87
C LEU A 94 16.55 11.73 -13.91
N SER A 95 15.70 12.73 -13.66
CA SER A 95 15.93 13.73 -12.61
C SER A 95 15.93 13.09 -11.21
N PRO A 96 16.56 13.72 -10.19
CA PRO A 96 16.62 13.16 -8.83
C PRO A 96 15.25 12.79 -8.26
N SER A 97 14.26 13.67 -8.42
CA SER A 97 12.88 13.44 -7.96
C SER A 97 12.22 12.24 -8.65
N MET A 98 12.44 12.07 -9.96
CA MET A 98 11.91 10.93 -10.72
C MET A 98 12.63 9.63 -10.36
N ARG A 99 13.93 9.69 -10.08
CA ARG A 99 14.73 8.54 -9.67
C ARG A 99 14.25 7.98 -8.33
N GLU A 100 14.02 8.85 -7.34
CA GLU A 100 13.43 8.46 -6.05
C GLU A 100 12.00 7.94 -6.19
N ALA A 101 11.30 8.33 -7.26
CA ALA A 101 9.97 7.86 -7.60
C ALA A 101 9.93 6.52 -8.33
N LEU A 102 11.03 6.14 -8.96
CA LEU A 102 11.09 4.94 -9.78
C LEU A 102 10.95 3.69 -8.92
N SER A 103 10.09 2.78 -9.38
CA SER A 103 9.94 1.44 -8.83
C SER A 103 9.79 0.46 -9.98
N VAL A 104 10.02 -0.83 -9.72
CA VAL A 104 9.86 -1.89 -10.72
C VAL A 104 8.48 -1.85 -11.38
N PRO A 105 7.34 -1.79 -10.63
CA PRO A 105 6.01 -1.72 -11.26
C PRO A 105 5.81 -0.47 -12.12
N LEU A 106 6.38 0.67 -11.71
CA LEU A 106 6.23 1.93 -12.44
C LEU A 106 7.03 1.92 -13.75
N ALA A 107 8.23 1.36 -13.74
CA ALA A 107 9.03 1.17 -14.95
C ALA A 107 8.36 0.16 -15.90
N LEU A 108 7.81 -0.93 -15.36
CA LEU A 108 7.05 -1.91 -16.12
C LEU A 108 5.84 -1.25 -16.80
N LEU A 109 5.06 -0.47 -16.04
CA LEU A 109 3.92 0.28 -16.57
C LEU A 109 4.33 1.22 -17.72
N SER A 110 5.47 1.89 -17.60
CA SER A 110 6.02 2.72 -18.68
C SER A 110 6.28 1.90 -19.94
N ILE A 111 6.94 0.75 -19.81
CA ILE A 111 7.25 -0.14 -20.95
C ILE A 111 5.98 -0.64 -21.62
N LEU A 112 4.98 -1.06 -20.85
CA LEU A 112 3.69 -1.53 -21.37
C LEU A 112 2.97 -0.44 -22.17
N HIS A 113 2.95 0.80 -21.66
CA HIS A 113 2.40 1.93 -22.41
C HIS A 113 3.20 2.21 -23.69
N THR A 114 4.54 2.21 -23.61
CA THR A 114 5.40 2.41 -24.78
C THR A 114 5.19 1.30 -25.81
N ALA A 115 4.98 0.05 -25.39
CA ALA A 115 4.70 -1.07 -26.27
C ALA A 115 3.41 -0.86 -27.07
N ASN A 116 2.34 -0.43 -26.40
CA ASN A 116 1.07 -0.11 -27.06
C ASN A 116 1.20 1.07 -28.05
N GLU A 117 1.99 2.08 -27.70
CA GLU A 117 2.14 3.30 -28.53
C GLU A 117 3.07 3.12 -29.73
N LYS A 118 4.08 2.25 -29.61
CA LYS A 118 5.17 2.11 -30.59
C LYS A 118 5.21 0.74 -31.27
N GLY A 119 4.37 -0.21 -30.85
CA GLY A 119 4.33 -1.57 -31.36
C GLY A 119 5.49 -2.44 -30.90
N LEU A 120 5.94 -2.32 -29.64
CA LEU A 120 7.01 -3.21 -29.15
C LEU A 120 6.49 -4.64 -28.97
N ILE A 121 7.37 -5.60 -29.20
CA ILE A 121 7.12 -7.01 -28.90
C ILE A 121 7.80 -7.32 -27.55
N LEU A 122 7.03 -7.88 -26.62
CA LEU A 122 7.51 -8.29 -25.31
C LEU A 122 7.49 -9.82 -25.23
N GLU A 123 8.66 -10.45 -25.10
CA GLU A 123 8.79 -11.90 -25.03
C GLU A 123 9.09 -12.34 -23.60
N LYS A 124 8.25 -13.24 -23.07
CA LYS A 124 8.44 -13.80 -21.74
C LYS A 124 9.61 -14.77 -21.72
N ARG A 125 10.29 -14.86 -20.58
CA ARG A 125 11.24 -15.92 -20.27
C ARG A 125 10.59 -16.97 -19.36
N ASP A 126 11.08 -18.19 -19.41
CA ASP A 126 10.51 -19.32 -18.66
C ASP A 126 10.60 -19.12 -17.14
N ASP A 127 11.63 -18.42 -16.67
CA ASP A 127 11.86 -18.16 -15.25
C ASP A 127 11.04 -16.98 -14.69
N LEU A 128 10.36 -16.22 -15.56
CA LEU A 128 9.59 -15.00 -15.24
C LEU A 128 10.40 -13.93 -14.47
N LYS A 129 11.73 -14.00 -14.50
CA LYS A 129 12.59 -13.02 -13.80
C LYS A 129 12.84 -11.77 -14.62
N ASP A 130 12.72 -11.88 -15.93
CA ASP A 130 12.91 -10.80 -16.90
C ASP A 130 12.10 -11.09 -18.17
N PHE A 131 12.05 -10.12 -19.08
CA PHE A 131 11.46 -10.29 -20.42
C PHE A 131 12.25 -9.51 -21.45
N ASP A 132 12.22 -10.00 -22.68
CA ASP A 132 12.90 -9.39 -23.81
C ASP A 132 12.00 -8.35 -24.48
N ILE A 133 12.61 -7.26 -24.95
CA ILE A 133 11.97 -6.12 -25.58
C ILE A 133 12.54 -6.02 -26.99
N LEU A 134 11.68 -6.19 -27.98
CA LEU A 134 12.04 -6.22 -29.39
C LEU A 134 11.26 -5.16 -30.17
N GLY A 135 11.84 -4.70 -31.28
CA GLY A 135 11.15 -3.85 -32.25
C GLY A 135 10.14 -4.63 -33.09
N LEU A 136 9.26 -3.90 -33.79
CA LEU A 136 8.43 -4.49 -34.84
C LEU A 136 9.32 -5.22 -35.86
N ILE A 137 8.92 -6.44 -36.21
CA ILE A 137 9.59 -7.23 -37.25
C ILE A 137 9.55 -6.41 -38.55
N LYS A 138 10.75 -6.10 -39.08
CA LYS A 138 10.91 -5.54 -40.42
C LYS A 138 10.78 -6.71 -41.40
N ASN A 139 9.64 -6.78 -42.09
CA ASN A 139 9.46 -7.67 -43.25
C ASN A 139 10.29 -7.16 -44.44
#